data_AF-A0A3M1KKX3-F1
#
_entry.id   AF-A0A3M1KKX3-F1
#
_cell.length_a   1.000
_cell.length_b   1.000
_cell.length_c   1.000
_cell.angle_alpha   90.00
_cell.angle_beta   90.00
_cell.angle_gamma   90.00
#
_symmetry.space_group_name_H-M   'P 1'
#
loop_
_entity.id
_entity.type
_entity.pdbx_description
1 polymer ?
#
loop_
_entity_poly.entity_id
_entity_poly.type
_entity_poly.pdbx_seq_one_letter_code
_entity_poly.pdbx_strand_id
1 'polypeptide(L)' 'LVFTSGGPVAASAAHILDLDDEKTLELSWMIRNAAFNEIACGRRRRSLLSLGSVVHLEHVHLLTFR' A
#
# COMPACT_ATOMS: atom_id res chain seq x y z
N LEU A 1 12.41 -4.82 -5.21
CA LEU A 1 11.43 -3.71 -5.36
C LEU A 1 10.35 -4.17 -6.32
N VAL A 2 9.08 -3.89 -6.04
CA VAL A 2 7.95 -4.26 -6.91
C VAL A 2 7.19 -3.00 -7.27
N PHE A 3 7.02 -2.72 -8.56
CA PHE A 3 6.19 -1.63 -9.06
C PHE A 3 4.86 -2.20 -9.53
N THR A 4 3.76 -1.69 -8.98
CA THR A 4 2.41 -2.20 -9.25
C THR A 4 1.37 -1.12 -8.93
N SER A 5 0.08 -1.44 -9.08
CA SER A 5 -1.03 -0.53 -8.81
C SER A 5 -1.61 -0.69 -7.40
N GLY A 6 -2.55 0.18 -7.02
CA GLY A 6 -3.20 0.16 -5.70
C GLY A 6 -3.95 -1.15 -5.40
N GLY A 7 -4.50 -1.82 -6.41
CA GLY A 7 -5.21 -3.11 -6.24
C GLY A 7 -4.31 -4.21 -5.68
N PRO A 8 -3.22 -4.60 -6.35
CA PRO A 8 -2.28 -5.60 -5.85
C PRO A 8 -1.61 -5.22 -4.52
N VAL A 9 -1.36 -3.93 -4.27
CA VAL A 9 -0.86 -3.47 -2.96
C VAL A 9 -1.92 -3.71 -1.88
N ALA A 10 -3.18 -3.33 -2.12
CA ALA A 10 -4.27 -3.56 -1.17
C ALA A 10 -4.51 -5.05 -0.92
N ALA A 11 -4.50 -5.88 -1.96
CA ALA A 11 -4.62 -7.34 -1.83
C ALA A 11 -3.47 -7.93 -1.01
N SER A 12 -2.24 -7.42 -1.17
CA SER A 12 -1.09 -7.85 -0.37
C SER A 12 -1.24 -7.45 1.10
N ALA A 13 -1.68 -6.22 1.37
CA ALA A 13 -1.95 -5.73 2.72
C ALA A 13 -3.10 -6.51 3.38
N ALA A 14 -4.17 -6.78 2.63
CA ALA A 14 -5.31 -7.58 3.07
C ALA A 14 -4.89 -9.00 3.48
N HIS A 15 -4.07 -9.66 2.66
CA HIS A 15 -3.55 -10.99 2.99
C HIS A 15 -2.65 -11.00 4.24
N ILE A 16 -1.96 -9.90 4.54
CA ILE A 16 -1.09 -9.78 5.72
C ILE A 16 -1.89 -9.45 6.98
N LEU A 17 -2.93 -8.62 6.85
CA LEU A 17 -3.75 -8.11 7.95
C LEU A 17 -5.05 -8.88 8.16
N ASP A 18 -5.31 -9.91 7.36
CA ASP A 18 -6.53 -10.72 7.36
C ASP A 18 -7.80 -9.86 7.19
N LEU A 19 -7.78 -8.98 6.18
CA LEU A 19 -8.91 -8.10 5.86
C LEU A 19 -9.93 -8.83 4.97
N ASP A 20 -11.20 -8.47 5.14
CA ASP A 20 -12.28 -8.84 4.23
C ASP A 20 -12.20 -8.08 2.89
N ASP A 21 -12.99 -8.52 1.91
CA ASP A 21 -13.00 -7.97 0.55
C ASP A 21 -13.44 -6.51 0.50
N GLU A 22 -14.40 -6.11 1.35
CA GLU A 22 -14.93 -4.74 1.43
C GLU A 22 -13.83 -3.78 1.89
N LYS A 23 -13.13 -4.10 2.98
CA LYS A 23 -11.98 -3.32 3.45
C LYS A 23 -10.83 -3.32 2.45
N THR A 24 -10.64 -4.43 1.74
CA THR A 24 -9.60 -4.53 0.70
C THR A 24 -9.89 -3.57 -0.46
N LEU A 25 -11.16 -3.48 -0.88
CA LEU A 25 -11.58 -2.58 -1.94
C LEU A 25 -11.44 -1.11 -1.51
N GLU A 26 -11.89 -0.76 -0.31
CA GLU A 26 -11.71 0.58 0.27
C GLU A 26 -10.23 0.97 0.32
N LEU A 27 -9.37 0.05 0.78
CA LEU A 27 -7.93 0.25 0.84
C LEU A 27 -7.32 0.52 -0.55
N SER A 28 -7.78 -0.19 -1.58
CA SER A 28 -7.28 -0.04 -2.96
C SER A 28 -7.50 1.38 -3.51
N TRP A 29 -8.54 2.07 -3.04
CA TRP A 29 -8.85 3.45 -3.46
C TRP A 29 -8.07 4.50 -2.69
N MET A 30 -7.61 4.19 -1.48
CA MET A 30 -6.80 5.09 -0.65
C MET A 30 -5.31 5.09 -1.03
N ILE A 31 -4.84 4.05 -1.74
CA ILE A 31 -3.43 3.96 -2.14
C ILE A 31 -3.14 4.97 -3.25
N ARG A 32 -2.20 5.87 -2.95
CA ARG A 32 -1.80 6.96 -3.84
C ARG A 32 -0.78 6.50 -4.87
N ASN A 33 -0.78 7.17 -6.03
CA ASN A 33 0.25 6.95 -7.04
C ASN A 33 1.64 7.29 -6.47
N ALA A 34 2.63 6.54 -6.92
CA ALA A 34 4.02 6.64 -6.46
C ALA A 34 4.22 6.42 -4.95
N ALA A 35 3.24 5.87 -4.23
CA ALA A 35 3.42 5.57 -2.81
C ALA A 35 4.37 4.39 -2.59
N PHE A 36 5.23 4.52 -1.59
CA PHE A 36 6.06 3.45 -1.05
C PHE A 36 5.31 2.65 0.02
N ASN A 37 5.39 1.33 -0.08
CA ASN A 37 4.79 0.38 0.85
C ASN A 37 5.86 -0.61 1.26
N GLU A 38 5.98 -0.87 2.56
CA GLU A 38 7.02 -1.72 3.12
C GLU A 38 6.39 -2.92 3.79
N ILE A 39 6.83 -4.11 3.35
CA ILE A 39 6.41 -5.39 3.89
C ILE A 39 7.67 -6.14 4.30
N ALA A 40 7.76 -6.50 5.58
CA ALA A 40 8.77 -7.42 6.08
C ALA A 40 8.34 -8.86 5.79
N CYS A 41 9.16 -9.60 5.04
CA CYS A 41 8.95 -11.01 4.75
C CYS A 41 9.98 -11.85 5.49
N GLY A 42 9.58 -12.48 6.60
CA GLY A 42 10.36 -13.50 7.30
C GLY A 42 10.01 -14.92 6.82
N ARG A 43 10.77 -15.92 7.29
CA ARG A 43 10.55 -17.34 6.90
C ARG A 43 9.15 -17.88 7.22
N ARG A 44 8.47 -17.31 8.22
CA ARG A 44 7.15 -17.79 8.71
C ARG A 44 6.10 -16.70 8.86
N ARG A 45 6.49 -15.43 8.80
CA ARG A 45 5.58 -14.31 9.06
C ARG A 45 5.85 -13.21 8.06
N ARG A 46 4.78 -12.55 7.66
CA ARG A 46 4.77 -11.33 6.87
C ARG A 46 4.18 -10.23 7.73
N SER A 47 4.75 -9.04 7.67
CA SER A 47 4.29 -7.91 8.47
C SER A 47 4.32 -6.65 7.63
N LEU A 48 3.23 -5.89 7.68
CA LEU A 48 3.15 -4.58 7.05
C LEU A 48 3.87 -3.58 7.94
N LEU A 49 4.93 -2.96 7.44
CA LEU A 49 5.70 -1.96 8.18
C LEU A 49 5.21 -0.53 7.90
N SER A 50 4.89 -0.26 6.63
CA SER A 50 4.42 1.04 6.17
C SER A 50 3.53 0.88 4.95
N LEU A 51 2.51 1.73 4.83
CA LEU A 51 1.59 1.75 3.71
C LEU A 51 1.34 3.19 3.26
N GLY A 52 1.40 3.44 1.96
CA GLY A 52 1.01 4.72 1.38
C GLY A 52 2.01 5.87 1.57
N SER A 53 3.28 5.58 1.89
CA SER A 53 4.27 6.63 2.17
C SER A 53 4.61 7.44 0.91
N VAL A 54 4.51 8.76 1.01
CA VAL A 54 4.83 9.71 -0.07
C VAL A 54 5.88 10.73 0.36
N VAL A 55 6.64 10.46 1.42
CA VAL A 55 7.57 11.43 2.02
C VAL A 55 8.67 11.91 1.07
N HIS A 56 8.93 11.15 0.00
CA HIS A 56 9.87 11.49 -1.07
C HIS A 56 9.28 12.44 -2.13
N LEU A 57 7.97 12.69 -2.12
CA LEU A 57 7.32 13.63 -3.02
C LEU A 57 7.40 15.04 -2.42
N GLU A 58 8.48 15.75 -2.73
CA GLU A 58 8.76 17.08 -2.19
C GLU A 58 7.91 18.19 -2.83
N HIS A 59 7.36 17.93 -4.02
CA HIS A 59 6.56 18.89 -4.76
C HIS A 59 5.06 18.65 -4.58
N VAL A 60 4.38 19.62 -3.96
CA VAL A 60 2.93 19.53 -3.66
C VAL A 60 2.05 19.26 -4.89
N HIS A 61 2.45 19.71 -6.08
CA HIS A 61 1.68 19.49 -7.31
C HIS A 61 1.69 18.02 -7.78
N LEU A 62 2.61 17.19 -7.28
CA LEU A 62 2.62 15.74 -7.51
C LEU A 62 1.66 14.99 -6.57
N LEU A 63 1.18 15.66 -5.52
CA LEU A 63 0.23 15.10 -4.58
C LEU A 63 -1.19 15.29 -5.13
N THR A 64 -1.71 14.27 -5.82
CA THR A 64 -3.14 14.22 -6.12
C THR A 64 -3.92 13.78 -4.89
N PHE A 65 -4.84 14.64 -4.46
CA PHE A 65 -5.88 14.32 -3.49
C PHE A 65 -7.09 13.80 -4.25
N ARG A 66 -7.78 12.82 -3.68
CA ARG A 66 -9.05 12.30 -4.18
C ARG A 66 -10.18 12.76 -3.28
#